data_AF-A0A8H3SAN6-F1
#
_entry.id   AF-A0A8H3SAN6-F1
#
_cell.length_a   1.000
_cell.length_b   1.000
_cell.length_c   1.000
_cell.angle_alpha   90.00
_cell.angle_beta   90.00
_cell.angle_gamma   90.00
#
_symmetry.space_group_name_H-M   'P 1'
#
loop_
_entity.id
_entity.type
_entity.pdbx_description
1 polymer ?
#
loop_
_entity_poly.entity_id
_entity_poly.type
_entity_poly.pdbx_seq_one_letter_code
_entity_poly.pdbx_strand_id
1 'polypeptide(L)'
;MALHRPHVAKHMQSRETVLKAGLAILESQQRFFESITQFHYAYFGNAFFSIDAVIVLSTVVSSFPSKDVGLLQQIVLATQQAIGRLCLIETENEMARAGIKIARSSHQSVKDAYNRSKLLNPVATSTSITHVHQGLEDENFQPSHQITFPDLGHSFGTGFPNYHNAVANEADFNESMMPMNQTGSAEFDTSYWMGYRQQVVNDAVNMFDSNMNRV
;
A
#
# COMPACT_ATOMS: atom_id res chain seq x y z
N MET A 1 9.83 0.35 -8.64
CA MET A 1 9.87 1.27 -7.48
C MET A 1 11.24 1.94 -7.31
N ALA A 2 12.34 1.16 -7.18
CA ALA A 2 13.69 1.69 -6.92
C ALA A 2 14.17 2.78 -7.92
N LEU A 3 13.97 2.56 -9.22
CA LEU A 3 14.39 3.51 -10.26
C LEU A 3 13.75 4.91 -10.12
N HIS A 4 12.54 4.98 -9.57
CA HIS A 4 11.78 6.23 -9.46
C HIS A 4 12.08 7.00 -8.18
N ARG A 5 12.61 6.33 -7.14
CA ARG A 5 12.86 6.93 -5.81
C ARG A 5 13.71 8.21 -5.86
N PRO A 6 14.84 8.27 -6.60
CA PRO A 6 15.67 9.49 -6.67
C PRO A 6 14.98 10.66 -7.39
N HIS A 7 13.89 10.40 -8.10
CA HIS A 7 13.22 11.33 -9.01
C HIS A 7 11.85 11.78 -8.51
N VAL A 8 11.37 11.24 -7.38
CA VAL A 8 10.06 11.54 -6.77
C VAL A 8 9.86 13.03 -6.50
N ALA A 9 10.89 13.72 -6.01
CA ALA A 9 10.79 15.15 -5.76
C ALA A 9 10.61 15.93 -7.06
N LYS A 10 11.47 15.67 -8.04
CA LYS A 10 11.59 16.48 -9.27
C LYS A 10 10.46 16.23 -10.28
N HIS A 11 9.97 15.00 -10.40
CA HIS A 11 9.11 14.61 -11.51
C HIS A 11 7.78 14.01 -11.06
N MET A 12 6.67 14.63 -11.47
CA MET A 12 5.31 14.15 -11.19
C MET A 12 5.08 12.72 -11.70
N GLN A 13 5.53 12.42 -12.92
CA GLN A 13 5.44 11.07 -13.49
C GLN A 13 6.18 10.04 -12.64
N SER A 14 7.31 10.41 -12.02
CA SER A 14 8.03 9.53 -11.12
C SER A 14 7.24 9.24 -9.84
N ARG A 15 6.49 10.22 -9.33
CA ARG A 15 5.57 10.03 -8.20
C ARG A 15 4.44 9.08 -8.55
N GLU A 16 3.79 9.28 -9.68
CA GLU A 16 2.69 8.40 -10.12
C GLU A 16 3.17 6.96 -10.30
N THR A 17 4.29 6.76 -10.99
CA THR A 17 4.84 5.43 -11.22
C THR A 17 5.33 4.77 -9.93
N VAL A 18 5.90 5.53 -8.98
CA VAL A 18 6.32 4.96 -7.69
C VAL A 18 5.12 4.54 -6.84
N LEU A 19 4.02 5.29 -6.87
CA LEU A 19 2.78 4.93 -6.17
C LEU A 19 2.15 3.66 -6.76
N LYS A 20 2.04 3.59 -8.10
CA LYS A 20 1.54 2.38 -8.79
C LYS A 20 2.41 1.16 -8.50
N ALA A 21 3.74 1.32 -8.56
CA ALA A 21 4.67 0.23 -8.27
C ALA A 21 4.60 -0.22 -6.80
N GLY A 22 4.43 0.70 -5.85
CA GLY A 22 4.27 0.37 -4.44
C GLY A 22 3.01 -0.46 -4.17
N LEU A 23 1.88 -0.07 -4.77
CA LEU A 23 0.63 -0.85 -4.69
C LEU A 23 0.80 -2.25 -5.29
N ALA A 24 1.38 -2.35 -6.49
CA ALA A 24 1.63 -3.65 -7.14
C ALA A 24 2.55 -4.57 -6.30
N ILE A 25 3.53 -4.00 -5.59
CA ILE A 25 4.35 -4.76 -4.64
C ILE A 25 3.49 -5.29 -3.49
N LEU A 26 2.66 -4.45 -2.86
CA LEU A 26 1.82 -4.89 -1.74
C LEU A 26 0.81 -5.96 -2.13
N GLU A 27 0.23 -5.87 -3.32
CA GLU A 27 -0.65 -6.89 -3.89
C GLU A 27 0.11 -8.20 -4.19
N SER A 28 1.32 -8.10 -4.74
CA SER A 28 2.16 -9.28 -5.00
C SER A 28 2.60 -9.96 -3.70
N GLN A 29 2.90 -9.18 -2.66
CA GLN A 29 3.19 -9.70 -1.32
C GLN A 29 1.97 -10.37 -0.69
N GLN A 30 0.76 -9.87 -0.91
CA GLN A 30 -0.47 -10.53 -0.47
C GLN A 30 -0.61 -11.90 -1.13
N ARG A 31 -0.53 -11.97 -2.46
CA ARG A 31 -0.65 -13.24 -3.21
C ARG A 31 0.44 -14.24 -2.83
N PHE A 32 1.67 -13.76 -2.63
CA PHE A 32 2.76 -14.60 -2.15
C PHE A 32 2.47 -15.16 -0.75
N PHE A 33 2.04 -14.30 0.18
CA PHE A 33 1.68 -14.71 1.54
C PHE A 33 0.58 -15.77 1.59
N GLU A 34 -0.43 -15.65 0.73
CA GLU A 34 -1.52 -16.63 0.61
C GLU A 34 -1.05 -17.98 0.05
N SER A 35 0.07 -18.00 -0.67
CA SER A 35 0.63 -19.22 -1.30
C SER A 35 1.67 -19.95 -0.46
N ILE A 36 2.17 -19.33 0.62
CA ILE A 36 3.24 -19.91 1.44
C ILE A 36 2.70 -20.57 2.71
N THR A 37 3.45 -21.55 3.21
CA THR A 37 3.21 -22.18 4.51
C THR A 37 4.01 -21.47 5.61
N GLN A 38 3.68 -21.74 6.88
CA GLN A 38 4.37 -21.16 8.05
C GLN A 38 5.89 -21.38 8.03
N PHE A 39 6.37 -22.49 7.46
CA PHE A 39 7.80 -22.77 7.27
C PHE A 39 8.56 -21.67 6.52
N HIS A 40 7.86 -20.85 5.74
CA HIS A 40 8.45 -19.77 4.96
C HIS A 40 8.30 -18.40 5.63
N TYR A 41 7.66 -18.29 6.81
CA TYR A 41 7.42 -16.99 7.46
C TYR A 41 8.71 -16.27 7.83
N ALA A 42 9.74 -17.02 8.25
CA ALA A 42 11.07 -16.50 8.53
C ALA A 42 11.79 -15.90 7.30
N TYR A 43 11.28 -16.09 6.08
CA TYR A 43 11.88 -15.49 4.88
C TYR A 43 11.85 -13.97 4.94
N PHE A 44 13.04 -13.37 4.95
CA PHE A 44 13.26 -11.92 5.01
C PHE A 44 12.40 -11.11 4.03
N GLY A 45 12.26 -11.59 2.79
CA GLY A 45 11.53 -10.87 1.74
C GLY A 45 10.05 -10.65 2.05
N ASN A 46 9.43 -11.51 2.88
CA ASN A 46 8.02 -11.37 3.29
C ASN A 46 7.77 -10.05 4.02
N ALA A 47 8.74 -9.63 4.84
CA ALA A 47 8.66 -8.40 5.60
C ALA A 47 9.22 -7.21 4.82
N PHE A 48 10.40 -7.37 4.22
CA PHE A 48 11.16 -6.27 3.61
C PHE A 48 10.35 -5.51 2.55
N PHE A 49 9.80 -6.22 1.56
CA PHE A 49 9.10 -5.57 0.45
C PHE A 49 7.81 -4.89 0.90
N SER A 50 7.13 -5.46 1.90
CA SER A 50 5.94 -4.85 2.50
C SER A 50 6.28 -3.56 3.24
N ILE A 51 7.31 -3.58 4.09
CA ILE A 51 7.76 -2.40 4.86
C ILE A 51 8.24 -1.30 3.90
N ASP A 52 9.08 -1.65 2.93
CA ASP A 52 9.64 -0.72 1.96
C ASP A 52 8.54 0.00 1.15
N ALA A 53 7.56 -0.76 0.63
CA ALA A 53 6.45 -0.19 -0.13
C ALA A 53 5.56 0.71 0.73
N VAL A 54 5.21 0.31 1.96
CA VAL A 54 4.41 1.13 2.90
C VAL A 54 5.10 2.47 3.18
N ILE A 55 6.42 2.46 3.40
CA ILE A 55 7.19 3.67 3.69
C ILE A 55 7.27 4.57 2.45
N VAL A 56 7.48 4.02 1.25
CA VAL A 56 7.49 4.81 0.01
C VAL A 56 6.14 5.47 -0.23
N LEU A 57 5.06 4.68 -0.16
CA LEU A 57 3.71 5.18 -0.37
C LEU A 57 3.39 6.31 0.61
N SER A 58 3.61 6.09 1.91
CA SER A 58 3.37 7.11 2.95
C SER A 58 4.19 8.38 2.74
N THR A 59 5.46 8.25 2.39
CA THR A 59 6.35 9.39 2.17
C THR A 59 5.88 10.22 0.99
N VAL A 60 5.56 9.59 -0.14
CA VAL A 60 5.13 10.30 -1.35
C VAL A 60 3.80 11.02 -1.12
N VAL A 61 2.78 10.35 -0.56
CA VAL A 61 1.45 10.99 -0.38
C VAL A 61 1.45 12.07 0.72
N SER A 62 2.38 12.00 1.66
CA SER A 62 2.52 13.02 2.71
C SER A 62 3.24 14.26 2.21
N SER A 63 4.30 14.08 1.41
CA SER A 63 5.10 15.18 0.84
C SER A 63 4.44 15.83 -0.37
N PHE A 64 3.65 15.08 -1.14
CA PHE A 64 2.99 15.56 -2.36
C PHE A 64 1.50 15.21 -2.31
N PRO A 65 0.66 16.11 -1.76
CA PRO A 65 -0.77 15.86 -1.62
C PRO A 65 -1.43 15.51 -2.96
N SER A 66 -2.14 14.38 -2.99
CA SER A 66 -2.93 13.96 -4.16
C SER A 66 -4.39 14.36 -4.01
N LYS A 67 -5.03 14.78 -5.11
CA LYS A 67 -6.48 15.02 -5.17
C LYS A 67 -7.27 13.73 -5.42
N ASP A 68 -6.61 12.66 -5.84
CA ASP A 68 -7.26 11.38 -6.11
C ASP A 68 -7.55 10.65 -4.79
N VAL A 69 -8.78 10.83 -4.30
CA VAL A 69 -9.27 10.20 -3.07
C VAL A 69 -9.38 8.68 -3.23
N GLY A 70 -9.69 8.19 -4.43
CA GLY A 70 -9.81 6.76 -4.72
C GLY A 70 -8.46 6.05 -4.61
N LEU A 71 -7.41 6.65 -5.19
CA LEU A 71 -6.04 6.16 -5.03
C LEU A 71 -5.60 6.16 -3.56
N LEU A 72 -5.85 7.25 -2.83
CA LEU A 72 -5.49 7.34 -1.42
C LEU A 72 -6.21 6.28 -0.57
N GLN A 73 -7.49 6.01 -0.85
CA GLN A 73 -8.23 4.93 -0.20
C GLN A 73 -7.62 3.56 -0.48
N GLN A 74 -7.21 3.29 -1.73
CA GLN A 74 -6.52 2.04 -2.08
C GLN A 74 -5.22 1.88 -1.31
N ILE A 75 -4.43 2.95 -1.17
CA ILE A 75 -3.18 2.94 -0.40
C ILE A 75 -3.47 2.68 1.09
N VAL A 76 -4.51 3.30 1.67
CA VAL A 76 -4.91 3.02 3.07
C VAL A 76 -5.21 1.53 3.26
N LEU A 77 -6.01 0.93 2.38
CA LEU A 77 -6.38 -0.49 2.47
C LEU A 77 -5.16 -1.41 2.31
N ALA A 78 -4.35 -1.19 1.28
CA ALA A 78 -3.17 -2.01 1.00
C ALA A 78 -2.14 -1.95 2.15
N THR A 79 -1.93 -0.76 2.72
CA THR A 79 -1.00 -0.59 3.85
C THR A 79 -1.54 -1.21 5.15
N GLN A 80 -2.85 -1.18 5.39
CA GLN A 80 -3.48 -1.89 6.50
C GLN A 80 -3.31 -3.41 6.38
N GLN A 81 -3.53 -3.96 5.19
CA GLN A 81 -3.33 -5.40 4.93
C GLN A 81 -1.88 -5.81 5.13
N ALA A 82 -0.93 -5.00 4.65
CA ALA A 82 0.49 -5.23 4.86
C ALA A 82 0.87 -5.31 6.34
N ILE A 83 0.34 -4.40 7.17
CA ILE A 83 0.52 -4.44 8.63
C ILE A 83 -0.06 -5.72 9.21
N GLY A 84 -1.25 -6.13 8.78
CA GLY A 84 -1.86 -7.38 9.22
C GLY A 84 -0.96 -8.59 8.96
N ARG A 85 -0.41 -8.71 7.74
CA ARG A 85 0.54 -9.78 7.40
C ARG A 85 1.81 -9.74 8.23
N LEU A 86 2.38 -8.55 8.46
CA LEU A 86 3.57 -8.40 9.28
C LEU A 86 3.32 -8.88 10.72
N CYS A 87 2.17 -8.55 11.30
CA CYS A 87 1.79 -9.05 12.63
C CYS A 87 1.61 -10.58 12.66
N LEU A 88 1.15 -11.20 11.57
CA LEU A 88 1.00 -12.67 11.51
C LEU A 88 2.33 -13.43 11.49
N ILE A 89 3.42 -12.79 11.09
CA ILE A 89 4.74 -13.43 10.97
C ILE A 89 5.76 -12.89 11.98
N GLU A 90 5.35 -12.07 12.93
CA GLU A 90 6.28 -11.33 13.80
C GLU A 90 7.06 -12.22 14.77
N THR A 91 6.56 -13.41 15.06
CA THR A 91 7.21 -14.39 15.92
C THR A 91 8.40 -15.07 15.23
N GLU A 92 8.29 -15.34 13.94
CA GLU A 92 9.26 -16.07 13.11
C GLU A 92 10.15 -15.12 12.29
N ASN A 93 9.69 -13.88 12.07
CA ASN A 93 10.36 -12.91 11.22
C ASN A 93 10.77 -11.66 12.03
N GLU A 94 12.06 -11.57 12.35
CA GLU A 94 12.60 -10.47 13.17
C GLU A 94 12.44 -9.10 12.50
N MET A 95 12.51 -9.06 11.17
CA MET A 95 12.28 -7.83 10.42
C MET A 95 10.82 -7.39 10.51
N ALA A 96 9.87 -8.33 10.45
CA ALA A 96 8.46 -7.99 10.66
C ALA A 96 8.26 -7.42 12.07
N ARG A 97 8.80 -8.10 13.09
CA ARG A 97 8.75 -7.65 14.48
C ARG A 97 9.28 -6.23 14.67
N ALA A 98 10.44 -5.92 14.11
CA ALA A 98 11.01 -4.58 14.18
C ALA A 98 10.26 -3.55 13.30
N GLY A 99 9.78 -3.99 12.14
CA GLY A 99 9.18 -3.14 11.11
C GLY A 99 7.73 -2.73 11.34
N ILE A 100 6.98 -3.43 12.20
CA ILE A 100 5.57 -3.14 12.46
C ILE A 100 5.36 -1.71 12.98
N LYS A 101 6.24 -1.22 13.86
CA LYS A 101 6.11 0.13 14.42
C LYS A 101 6.21 1.21 13.33
N ILE A 102 7.21 1.10 12.45
CA ILE A 102 7.38 2.06 11.35
C ILE A 102 6.29 1.92 10.28
N ALA A 103 5.82 0.70 10.01
CA ALA A 103 4.70 0.46 9.10
C ALA A 103 3.40 1.10 9.62
N ARG A 104 3.08 0.96 10.92
CA ARG A 104 1.92 1.61 11.55
C ARG A 104 2.00 3.12 11.50
N SER A 105 3.15 3.71 11.83
CA SER A 105 3.37 5.16 11.71
C SER A 105 3.16 5.63 10.28
N SER A 106 3.70 4.90 9.30
CA SER A 106 3.55 5.20 7.87
C SER A 106 2.10 5.10 7.40
N HIS A 107 1.37 4.06 7.83
CA HIS A 107 -0.06 3.92 7.55
C HIS A 107 -0.88 5.08 8.13
N GLN A 108 -0.54 5.54 9.35
CA GLN A 108 -1.19 6.72 9.92
C GLN A 108 -0.97 7.96 9.04
N SER A 109 0.26 8.18 8.54
CA SER A 109 0.53 9.28 7.61
C SER A 109 -0.30 9.19 6.31
N VAL A 110 -0.51 7.98 5.78
CA VAL A 110 -1.41 7.77 4.63
C VAL A 110 -2.85 8.14 4.99
N LYS A 111 -3.35 7.69 6.15
CA LYS A 111 -4.71 8.04 6.61
C LYS A 111 -4.89 9.54 6.77
N ASP A 112 -3.88 10.23 7.29
CA ASP A 112 -3.92 11.69 7.44
C ASP A 112 -3.98 12.38 6.08
N ALA A 113 -3.19 11.92 5.10
CA ALA A 113 -3.25 12.41 3.72
C ALA A 113 -4.62 12.15 3.07
N TYR A 114 -5.18 10.94 3.24
CA TYR A 114 -6.52 10.59 2.77
C TYR A 114 -7.59 11.50 3.36
N ASN A 115 -7.60 11.68 4.68
CA ASN A 115 -8.57 12.53 5.38
C ASN A 115 -8.47 14.00 4.92
N ARG A 116 -7.25 14.51 4.76
CA ARG A 116 -7.00 15.86 4.23
C ARG A 116 -7.61 16.03 2.84
N SER A 117 -7.34 15.10 1.92
CA SER A 117 -7.86 15.18 0.55
C SER A 117 -9.38 15.01 0.49
N LYS A 118 -9.97 14.18 1.35
CA LYS A 118 -11.42 14.03 1.48
C LYS A 118 -12.10 15.33 1.93
N LEU A 119 -11.51 16.05 2.88
CA LEU A 119 -12.04 17.33 3.35
C LEU A 119 -11.94 18.44 2.28
N LEU A 120 -10.88 18.42 1.47
CA LEU A 120 -10.64 19.39 0.40
C LEU A 120 -11.46 19.10 -0.88
N ASN A 121 -11.94 17.87 -1.04
CA ASN A 121 -12.83 17.46 -2.13
C ASN A 121 -14.19 17.02 -1.57
N PRO A 122 -15.01 17.94 -1.04
CA PRO A 122 -16.40 17.64 -0.74
C PRO A 122 -17.12 17.51 -2.09
N VAL A 123 -17.15 16.31 -2.67
CA VAL A 123 -18.11 16.02 -3.73
C VAL A 123 -19.49 16.28 -3.13
N ALA A 124 -20.20 17.21 -3.76
CA ALA A 124 -21.59 17.52 -3.50
C ALA A 124 -22.37 16.22 -3.39
N THR A 125 -22.83 15.91 -2.18
CA THR A 125 -23.86 14.90 -1.98
C THR A 125 -25.08 15.44 -2.71
N SER A 126 -25.30 14.96 -3.94
CA SER A 126 -26.51 15.26 -4.69
C SER A 126 -27.68 14.71 -3.88
N THR A 127 -28.28 15.60 -3.10
CA THR A 127 -29.63 15.43 -2.60
C THR A 127 -30.52 15.78 -3.77
N SER A 128 -31.06 14.78 -4.45
CA SER A 128 -32.21 14.92 -5.34
C SER A 128 -33.00 13.64 -5.11
N ILE A 129 -33.89 13.68 -4.11
CA ILE A 129 -35.30 14.02 -4.28
C ILE A 129 -35.94 13.09 -5.31
N THR A 130 -36.74 12.17 -4.77
CA THR A 130 -37.80 11.40 -5.41
C THR A 130 -38.45 12.15 -6.56
N HIS A 131 -38.32 11.64 -7.78
CA HIS A 131 -39.29 11.91 -8.84
C HIS A 131 -39.72 10.59 -9.46
N VAL A 132 -40.95 10.21 -9.14
CA VAL A 132 -41.72 9.13 -9.77
C VAL A 132 -42.07 9.60 -11.19
N HIS A 133 -41.78 8.79 -12.21
CA HIS A 133 -42.71 8.63 -13.34
C HIS A 133 -42.49 7.30 -14.10
N GLN A 134 -43.62 6.64 -14.36
CA GLN A 134 -43.82 5.37 -15.06
C GLN A 134 -43.46 5.38 -16.56
N GLY A 135 -42.91 4.25 -17.02
CA GLY A 135 -43.41 3.43 -18.14
C GLY A 135 -43.12 3.88 -19.58
N LEU A 136 -42.36 3.07 -20.34
CA LEU A 136 -42.85 2.21 -21.43
C LEU A 136 -41.70 1.59 -22.24
N GLU A 137 -41.98 0.41 -22.75
CA GLU A 137 -41.16 -0.53 -23.53
C GLU A 137 -40.82 0.03 -24.94
N ASP A 138 -39.64 -0.30 -25.49
CA ASP A 138 -39.44 -1.39 -26.49
C ASP A 138 -38.23 -1.18 -27.43
N GLU A 139 -37.58 -2.32 -27.70
CA GLU A 139 -36.89 -2.77 -28.94
C GLU A 139 -35.77 -1.97 -29.67
N ASN A 140 -34.58 -2.60 -29.61
CA ASN A 140 -33.82 -3.13 -30.76
C ASN A 140 -33.07 -2.16 -31.72
N PHE A 141 -31.73 -2.11 -31.62
CA PHE A 141 -30.83 -1.92 -32.77
C PHE A 141 -29.39 -2.39 -32.45
N GLN A 142 -28.90 -3.39 -33.20
CA GLN A 142 -27.47 -3.66 -33.45
C GLN A 142 -27.13 -3.22 -34.88
N PRO A 143 -25.92 -2.72 -35.17
CA PRO A 143 -24.88 -3.62 -35.72
C PRO A 143 -23.40 -3.30 -35.38
N SER A 144 -22.66 -4.36 -35.03
CA SER A 144 -21.36 -4.84 -35.53
C SER A 144 -20.09 -3.95 -35.69
N HIS A 145 -19.04 -4.45 -35.00
CA HIS A 145 -17.58 -4.45 -35.28
C HIS A 145 -16.70 -3.21 -35.02
N GLN A 146 -15.91 -3.26 -33.94
CA GLN A 146 -14.47 -2.96 -33.94
C GLN A 146 -13.76 -3.69 -32.80
N ILE A 147 -12.62 -4.31 -33.11
CA ILE A 147 -11.75 -5.08 -32.21
C ILE A 147 -10.82 -4.08 -31.48
N THR A 148 -10.59 -4.22 -30.15
CA THR A 148 -9.26 -4.51 -29.52
C THR A 148 -9.15 -4.05 -28.03
N PHE A 149 -8.58 -4.99 -27.23
CA PHE A 149 -8.01 -4.97 -25.86
C PHE A 149 -8.94 -5.16 -24.65
N PRO A 150 -8.59 -6.08 -23.72
CA PRO A 150 -9.44 -6.44 -22.59
C PRO A 150 -9.47 -5.33 -21.55
N ASP A 151 -10.66 -4.78 -21.38
CA ASP A 151 -11.09 -3.98 -20.25
C ASP A 151 -10.95 -4.81 -18.97
N LEU A 152 -10.11 -4.36 -18.04
CA LEU A 152 -9.98 -4.93 -16.70
C LEU A 152 -11.15 -4.39 -15.86
N GLY A 153 -12.35 -4.85 -16.26
CA GLY A 153 -13.62 -4.48 -15.69
C GLY A 153 -13.80 -5.01 -14.28
N HIS A 154 -14.18 -4.08 -13.42
CA HIS A 154 -14.85 -4.23 -12.14
C HIS A 154 -15.36 -5.62 -11.74
N SER A 155 -14.70 -6.19 -10.73
CA SER A 155 -15.39 -6.93 -9.67
C SER A 155 -14.57 -6.83 -8.39
N PHE A 156 -14.77 -5.75 -7.62
CA PHE A 156 -14.35 -5.73 -6.22
C PHE A 156 -15.34 -6.55 -5.41
N GLY A 157 -15.23 -7.88 -5.53
CA GLY A 157 -15.82 -8.80 -4.58
C GLY A 157 -15.08 -8.66 -3.26
N THR A 158 -15.73 -8.07 -2.26
CA THR A 158 -15.26 -7.98 -0.88
C THR A 158 -15.22 -9.38 -0.25
N GLY A 159 -14.20 -10.15 -0.59
CA GLY A 159 -13.89 -11.45 0.00
C GLY A 159 -12.61 -11.37 0.79
N PHE A 160 -12.53 -10.51 1.80
CA PHE A 160 -11.37 -10.44 2.69
C PHE A 160 -11.69 -11.18 4.00
N PRO A 161 -11.00 -12.30 4.30
CA PRO A 161 -11.16 -12.97 5.58
C PRO A 161 -10.65 -12.09 6.71
N ASN A 162 -11.48 -11.95 7.75
CA ASN A 162 -11.11 -11.33 9.01
C ASN A 162 -10.44 -12.43 9.86
N TYR A 163 -9.11 -12.46 9.91
CA TYR A 163 -8.40 -13.51 10.65
C TYR A 163 -8.51 -13.25 12.16
N HIS A 164 -9.38 -14.02 12.82
CA HIS A 164 -9.37 -14.20 14.28
C HIS A 164 -8.40 -15.33 14.62
N ASN A 165 -7.62 -15.12 15.68
CA ASN A 165 -6.56 -16.00 16.18
C ASN A 165 -6.97 -17.49 16.24
N ALA A 166 -6.22 -18.35 15.56
CA ALA A 166 -6.29 -19.80 15.74
C ALA A 166 -4.98 -20.29 16.36
N VAL A 167 -5.07 -20.68 17.63
CA VAL A 167 -4.04 -21.44 18.35
C VAL A 167 -4.18 -22.90 17.93
N ALA A 168 -3.11 -23.54 17.47
CA ALA A 168 -3.03 -24.99 17.31
C ALA A 168 -1.60 -25.49 17.54
N ASN A 169 -1.53 -26.66 18.18
CA ASN A 169 -0.42 -27.14 19.01
C ASN A 169 0.88 -27.47 18.26
N GLU A 170 1.99 -27.09 18.89
CA GLU A 170 3.34 -27.58 18.66
C GLU A 170 3.49 -29.01 19.22
N ALA A 171 3.60 -30.01 18.36
CA ALA A 171 4.24 -31.30 18.67
C ALA A 171 4.28 -32.15 17.40
N ASP A 172 5.27 -31.92 16.54
CA ASP A 172 6.10 -32.98 15.93
C ASP A 172 6.92 -32.38 14.79
N PHE A 173 8.13 -32.92 14.60
CA PHE A 173 9.18 -32.54 13.65
C PHE A 173 10.13 -31.43 14.09
N ASN A 174 10.89 -31.75 15.13
CA ASN A 174 12.14 -31.06 15.44
C ASN A 174 13.33 -31.95 15.07
N GLU A 175 13.60 -32.12 13.78
CA GLU A 175 14.87 -32.70 13.32
C GLU A 175 15.12 -32.34 11.85
N SER A 176 16.23 -31.65 11.57
CA SER A 176 16.70 -31.22 10.23
C SER A 176 16.27 -29.83 9.73
N MET A 177 16.47 -28.80 10.56
CA MET A 177 16.94 -27.50 10.05
C MET A 177 18.06 -27.03 10.97
N MET A 178 19.23 -26.74 10.39
CA MET A 178 20.35 -26.17 11.15
C MET A 178 19.87 -24.92 11.88
N PRO A 179 20.10 -24.79 13.19
CA PRO A 179 19.76 -23.56 13.89
C PRO A 179 20.63 -22.46 13.31
N MET A 180 20.01 -21.52 12.59
CA MET A 180 20.69 -20.30 12.20
C MET A 180 21.08 -19.61 13.51
N ASN A 181 22.37 -19.64 13.81
CA ASN A 181 22.87 -19.22 15.10
C ASN A 181 22.48 -17.76 15.33
N GLN A 182 22.25 -17.47 16.60
CA GLN A 182 21.95 -16.17 17.15
C GLN A 182 23.14 -15.22 16.88
N THR A 183 23.18 -14.57 15.73
CA THR A 183 24.06 -13.41 15.52
C THR A 183 23.37 -12.15 16.01
N GLY A 184 23.48 -11.96 17.32
CA GLY A 184 23.36 -10.67 17.99
C GLY A 184 21.96 -10.09 18.06
N SER A 185 21.66 -9.44 19.17
CA SER A 185 20.60 -8.43 19.24
C SER A 185 20.97 -7.23 18.35
N ALA A 186 21.06 -7.45 17.04
CA ALA A 186 21.23 -6.42 16.04
C ALA A 186 19.90 -5.68 15.98
N GLU A 187 19.84 -4.55 16.65
CA GLU A 187 18.77 -3.57 16.47
C GLU A 187 18.60 -3.38 14.96
N PHE A 188 17.44 -3.79 14.45
CA PHE A 188 17.17 -3.77 13.03
C PHE A 188 17.37 -2.33 12.50
N ASP A 189 18.29 -2.15 11.55
CA ASP A 189 18.68 -0.82 11.08
C ASP A 189 17.57 -0.16 10.25
N THR A 190 16.80 0.71 10.90
CA THR A 190 15.74 1.51 10.26
C THR A 190 16.28 2.77 9.58
N SER A 191 17.58 3.07 9.70
CA SER A 191 18.18 4.32 9.19
C SER A 191 18.03 4.47 7.68
N TYR A 192 18.05 3.35 6.94
CA TYR A 192 17.82 3.33 5.49
C TYR A 192 16.51 4.02 5.09
N TRP A 193 15.41 3.63 5.73
CA TRP A 193 14.09 4.18 5.43
C TRP A 193 13.88 5.58 5.99
N MET A 194 14.43 5.85 7.18
CA MET A 194 14.36 7.17 7.80
C MET A 194 15.12 8.21 6.97
N GLY A 195 16.30 7.86 6.46
CA GLY A 195 17.09 8.68 5.56
C GLY A 195 16.35 8.98 4.26
N TYR A 196 15.74 7.96 3.64
CA TYR A 196 14.90 8.15 2.44
C TYR A 196 13.75 9.12 2.69
N ARG A 197 13.00 8.95 3.79
CA ARG A 197 11.88 9.83 4.14
C ARG A 197 12.37 11.28 4.32
N GLN A 198 13.44 11.47 5.08
CA GLN A 198 13.98 12.81 5.34
C GLN A 198 14.46 13.49 4.05
N GLN A 199 15.11 12.74 3.16
CA GLN A 199 15.55 13.24 1.87
C GLN A 199 14.37 13.74 1.03
N VAL A 200 13.31 12.92 0.88
CA VAL A 200 12.14 13.32 0.08
C VAL A 200 11.44 14.55 0.66
N VAL A 201 11.35 14.64 1.99
CA VAL A 201 10.77 15.81 2.66
C VAL A 201 11.61 17.06 2.39
N ASN A 202 12.93 16.99 2.58
CA ASN A 202 13.83 18.11 2.34
C ASN A 202 13.77 18.58 0.88
N ASP A 203 13.81 17.64 -0.07
CA ASP A 203 13.73 17.95 -1.49
C ASP A 203 12.38 18.59 -1.87
N ALA A 204 11.29 18.13 -1.25
CA ALA A 204 9.96 18.73 -1.46
C ALA A 204 9.92 20.18 -0.97
N VAL A 205 10.41 20.45 0.24
CA VAL A 205 10.47 21.81 0.81
C VAL A 205 11.29 22.75 -0.07
N ASN A 206 12.50 22.33 -0.46
CA ASN A 206 13.38 23.12 -1.33
C ASN A 206 12.72 23.49 -2.67
N MET A 207 11.88 22.60 -3.23
CA MET A 207 11.15 22.88 -4.47
C MET A 207 10.01 23.89 -4.28
N PHE A 208 9.32 23.87 -3.14
CA PHE A 208 8.28 24.86 -2.84
C PHE A 208 8.90 26.25 -2.65
N ASP A 209 10.00 26.35 -1.91
CA ASP A 209 10.70 27.62 -1.66
C ASP A 209 11.29 28.22 -2.96
N SER A 210 11.86 27.38 -3.82
CA SER A 210 12.40 27.81 -5.12
C SER A 210 11.33 28.36 -6.07
N ASN A 211 10.10 27.84 -5.99
CA ASN A 211 8.98 28.32 -6.80
C ASN A 211 8.39 29.63 -6.26
N MET A 212 8.41 29.86 -4.93
CA MET A 212 7.95 31.12 -4.33
C MET A 212 8.91 32.28 -4.60
N ASN A 213 10.23 32.03 -4.66
CA ASN A 213 11.23 33.07 -4.95
C ASN A 213 11.33 33.47 -6.44
N ARG A 214 10.49 32.91 -7.31
CA ARG A 214 10.44 33.20 -8.76
C ARG A 214 9.21 34.01 -9.18
N VAL A 215 8.38 34.45 -8.23
CA VAL A 215 7.22 35.33 -8.43
C VAL A 215 7.57 36.74 -7.96
#